data_AF-A0A964Z3Q7-F1
#
_entry.id   AF-A0A964Z3Q7-F1
#
_cell.length_a   1.000
_cell.length_b   1.000
_cell.length_c   1.000
_cell.angle_alpha   90.00
_cell.angle_beta   90.00
_cell.angle_gamma   90.00
#
_symmetry.space_group_name_H-M   'P 1'
#
loop_
_entity.id
_entity.type
_entity.pdbx_description
1 polymer ?
#
loop_
_entity_poly.entity_id
_entity_poly.type
_entity_poly.pdbx_seq_one_letter_code
_entity_poly.pdbx_strand_id
1 'polypeptide(L)' 'EAKGAVKVAIPTKGISIPNKPGGVFFDPVADKRFMDQMKNTLRKDIEVLELDYHVNDPEFGIAVGKLFIDLLEKEK' A
#
# COMPACT_ATOMS: atom_id res chain seq x y z
N GLU A 1 -3.03 -12.54 14.89
CA GLU A 1 -3.46 -11.14 14.66
C GLU A 1 -2.39 -10.19 15.17
N ALA A 2 -2.23 -9.02 14.53
CA ALA A 2 -1.28 -8.00 14.96
C ALA A 2 -1.73 -7.33 16.27
N LYS A 3 -0.78 -7.07 17.19
CA LYS A 3 -1.06 -6.44 18.51
C LYS A 3 -0.47 -5.03 18.68
N GLY A 4 0.43 -4.61 17.78
CA GLY A 4 1.01 -3.26 17.76
C GLY A 4 0.30 -2.34 16.76
N ALA A 5 0.80 -1.11 16.62
CA ALA A 5 0.29 -0.17 15.62
C ALA A 5 0.53 -0.72 14.21
N VAL A 6 -0.46 -0.57 13.32
CA VAL A 6 -0.37 -1.04 11.93
C VAL A 6 -0.88 0.06 11.01
N LYS A 7 -0.14 0.28 9.93
CA LYS A 7 -0.57 1.08 8.77
C LYS A 7 -0.31 0.30 7.50
N VAL A 8 -1.15 0.48 6.50
CA VAL A 8 -0.99 -0.13 5.17
C VAL A 8 -0.83 0.98 4.15
N ALA A 9 0.25 0.94 3.36
CA ALA A 9 0.44 1.82 2.21
C ALA A 9 0.24 1.03 0.91
N ILE A 10 -0.64 1.52 0.03
CA ILE A 10 -0.99 0.89 -1.24
C ILE A 10 -0.51 1.78 -2.40
N PRO A 11 0.35 1.29 -3.30
CA PRO A 11 0.69 1.99 -4.53
C PRO A 11 -0.44 1.80 -5.56
N THR A 12 -1.07 2.90 -5.99
CA THR A 12 -2.25 2.83 -6.90
C THR A 12 -1.88 2.67 -8.37
N LYS A 13 -0.61 2.87 -8.75
CA LYS A 13 -0.15 2.71 -10.15
C LYS A 13 0.48 1.35 -10.44
N GLY A 14 0.52 0.45 -9.45
CA GLY A 14 0.94 -0.92 -9.63
C GLY A 14 1.65 -1.52 -8.42
N ILE A 15 1.37 -2.79 -8.14
CA ILE A 15 1.85 -3.52 -6.95
C ILE A 15 3.02 -4.49 -7.24
N SER A 16 3.47 -4.58 -8.49
CA SER A 16 4.63 -5.42 -8.88
C SER A 16 5.32 -4.86 -10.13
N ILE A 17 6.58 -5.26 -10.39
CA ILE A 17 7.39 -4.78 -11.53
C ILE A 17 6.63 -4.75 -12.88
N PRO A 18 5.91 -5.81 -13.30
CA PRO A 18 5.18 -5.81 -14.59
C PRO A 18 3.74 -5.27 -14.51
N ASN A 19 3.24 -4.87 -13.34
CA ASN A 19 1.87 -4.39 -13.16
C ASN A 19 1.78 -2.87 -13.42
N LYS A 20 1.92 -2.49 -14.69
CA LYS A 20 1.90 -1.12 -15.18
C LYS A 20 1.39 -1.09 -16.63
N PRO A 21 0.89 0.04 -17.17
CA PRO A 21 0.37 0.10 -18.54
C PRO A 21 1.30 -0.58 -19.57
N GLY A 22 0.75 -1.56 -20.30
CA GLY A 22 1.47 -2.38 -21.28
C GLY A 22 2.25 -3.57 -20.73
N GLY A 23 2.30 -3.78 -19.42
CA GLY A 23 2.94 -4.91 -18.77
C GLY A 23 2.05 -6.16 -18.68
N VAL A 24 2.68 -7.33 -18.58
CA VAL A 24 2.00 -8.65 -18.65
C VAL A 24 1.05 -8.93 -17.49
N PHE A 25 1.18 -8.21 -16.37
CA PHE A 25 0.29 -8.33 -15.20
C PHE A 25 -0.52 -7.05 -14.97
N PHE A 26 -0.67 -6.19 -15.98
CA PHE A 26 -1.49 -4.99 -15.86
C PHE A 26 -2.97 -5.33 -16.03
N ASP A 27 -3.69 -5.36 -14.90
CA ASP A 27 -5.13 -5.52 -14.87
C ASP A 27 -5.73 -4.56 -13.83
N PRO A 28 -6.14 -3.34 -14.25
CA PRO A 28 -6.65 -2.33 -13.33
C PRO A 28 -7.96 -2.74 -12.63
N VAL A 29 -8.72 -3.68 -13.22
CA VAL A 29 -9.97 -4.18 -12.62
C VAL A 29 -9.64 -5.17 -11.51
N ALA A 30 -8.70 -6.09 -11.74
CA ALA A 30 -8.21 -7.01 -10.71
C ALA A 30 -7.56 -6.26 -9.55
N ASP A 31 -6.70 -5.27 -9.86
CA ASP A 31 -6.02 -4.46 -8.84
C ASP A 31 -7.03 -3.73 -7.94
N LYS A 32 -8.02 -3.06 -8.54
CA LYS A 32 -9.08 -2.39 -7.79
C LYS A 32 -9.85 -3.35 -6.90
N ARG A 33 -10.23 -4.52 -7.41
CA ARG A 33 -10.96 -5.54 -6.63
C ARG A 33 -10.12 -6.05 -5.46
N PHE A 34 -8.83 -6.28 -5.67
CA PHE A 34 -7.91 -6.69 -4.63
C PHE A 34 -7.81 -5.62 -3.53
N MET A 35 -7.58 -4.36 -3.91
CA MET A 35 -7.47 -3.26 -2.95
C MET A 35 -8.76 -3.04 -2.16
N ASP A 36 -9.92 -3.08 -2.83
CA ASP A 36 -11.23 -2.93 -2.18
C ASP A 36 -11.50 -4.08 -1.20
N GLN A 37 -11.23 -5.33 -1.62
CA GLN A 37 -11.42 -6.49 -0.76
C GLN A 37 -10.47 -6.45 0.45
N MET A 38 -9.20 -6.10 0.24
CA MET A 38 -8.23 -5.96 1.32
C MET A 38 -8.73 -4.92 2.35
N LYS A 39 -9.10 -3.71 1.90
CA LYS A 39 -9.65 -2.65 2.76
C LYS A 39 -10.87 -3.13 3.57
N ASN A 40 -11.78 -3.87 2.94
CA ASN A 40 -13.00 -4.37 3.59
C ASN A 40 -12.73 -5.48 4.62
N THR A 41 -11.61 -6.22 4.47
CA THR A 41 -11.24 -7.32 5.37
C THR A 41 -10.34 -6.89 6.53
N LEU A 42 -9.66 -5.75 6.40
CA LEU A 42 -8.83 -5.21 7.47
C LEU A 42 -9.67 -4.75 8.66
N ARG A 43 -9.07 -4.83 9.85
CA ARG A 43 -9.69 -4.23 11.03
C ARG A 43 -9.82 -2.72 10.82
N LYS A 44 -10.94 -2.15 11.30
CA LYS A 44 -11.27 -0.74 11.05
C LYS A 44 -10.31 0.27 11.70
N ASP A 45 -9.52 -0.16 12.69
CA ASP A 45 -8.46 0.63 13.34
C ASP A 45 -7.20 0.78 12.48
N ILE A 46 -7.02 -0.06 11.45
CA ILE A 46 -5.85 -0.02 10.59
C ILE A 46 -6.04 1.05 9.52
N GLU A 47 -5.21 2.09 9.57
CA GLU A 47 -5.19 3.13 8.54
C GLU A 47 -4.63 2.58 7.23
N VAL A 48 -5.37 2.80 6.14
CA VAL A 48 -4.95 2.44 4.77
C VAL A 48 -4.72 3.72 3.97
N LEU A 49 -3.51 3.88 3.47
CA LEU A 49 -3.04 5.02 2.69
C LEU A 49 -2.88 4.61 1.23
N GLU A 50 -3.68 5.20 0.35
CA GLU A 50 -3.53 5.04 -1.10
C GLU A 50 -2.57 6.12 -1.63
N LEU A 51 -1.44 5.70 -2.19
CA LEU A 51 -0.38 6.59 -2.68
C LEU A 51 -0.26 6.49 -4.19
N ASP A 52 -0.22 7.64 -4.87
CA ASP A 52 -0.24 7.74 -6.34
C ASP A 52 1.11 7.43 -7.00
N TYR A 53 1.64 6.24 -6.71
CA TYR A 53 2.92 5.73 -7.18
C TYR A 53 2.81 4.29 -7.64
N HIS A 54 3.77 3.85 -8.44
CA HIS A 54 4.04 2.44 -8.67
C HIS A 54 4.94 1.92 -7.53
N VAL A 55 4.82 0.65 -7.14
CA VAL A 55 5.56 0.08 -5.98
C VAL A 55 7.08 0.27 -6.04
N ASN A 56 7.64 0.38 -7.26
CA ASN A 56 9.06 0.56 -7.50
C ASN A 56 9.49 2.02 -7.76
N ASP A 57 8.56 2.97 -7.66
CA ASP A 57 8.94 4.39 -7.71
C ASP A 57 9.75 4.72 -6.44
N PRO A 58 10.92 5.37 -6.54
CA PRO A 58 11.71 5.77 -5.38
C PRO A 58 10.90 6.55 -4.34
N GLU A 59 9.96 7.38 -4.80
CA GLU A 59 9.05 8.18 -3.99
C GLU A 59 8.15 7.31 -3.11
N PHE A 60 7.68 6.15 -3.62
CA PHE A 60 6.91 5.21 -2.82
C PHE A 60 7.76 4.61 -1.70
N GLY A 61 9.00 4.22 -2.01
CA GLY A 61 9.95 3.71 -1.02
C GLY A 61 10.26 4.74 0.08
N ILE A 62 10.47 6.00 -0.30
CA ILE A 62 10.69 7.11 0.65
C ILE A 62 9.44 7.33 1.51
N ALA A 63 8.24 7.31 0.92
CA ALA A 63 6.99 7.49 1.64
C ALA A 63 6.77 6.39 2.68
N VAL A 64 6.97 5.12 2.31
CA VAL A 64 6.87 3.98 3.23
C VAL A 64 7.90 4.08 4.35
N GLY A 65 9.14 4.47 4.06
CA GLY A 65 10.19 4.67 5.07
C GLY A 65 9.80 5.74 6.10
N LYS A 66 9.24 6.87 5.66
CA LYS A 66 8.72 7.92 6.56
C LYS A 66 7.57 7.41 7.42
N LEU A 67 6.60 6.72 6.82
CA LEU A 67 5.46 6.14 7.55
C LEU A 67 5.91 5.17 8.64
N PHE A 68 6.97 4.39 8.38
CA PHE A 68 7.54 3.48 9.36
C PHE A 68 8.19 4.23 10.54
N ILE A 69 9.00 5.26 10.26
CA ILE A 69 9.62 6.09 11.31
C ILE A 69 8.54 6.75 12.17
N ASP A 70 7.53 7.36 11.54
CA ASP A 70 6.40 7.99 12.24
C ASP A 70 5.64 7.00 13.13
N LEU A 71 5.52 5.73 12.70
CA LEU A 71 4.87 4.68 13.47
C LEU A 71 5.67 4.36 14.75
N LEU A 72 7.00 4.25 14.63
CA LEU A 72 7.90 3.98 15.76
C LEU A 72 7.95 5.12 16.77
N GLU A 73 7.87 6.37 16.30
CA GLU A 73 7.91 7.53 17.19
C GLU A 73 6.60 7.71 17.97
N LYS A 74 5.46 7.34 17.39
CA LYS A 74 4.15 7.42 18.05
C LYS A 74 3.88 6.30 19.05
N GLU A 75 4.64 5.21 19.01
CA GLU A 75 4.58 4.14 20.01
C GLU A 75 5.40 4.43 21.28
N LYS A 76 6.20 5.50 21.30
CA LYS A 76 6.91 5.98 22.50
C LYS A 76 6.01 6.81 23.41
#